data_AF-A0A4C1T630-F1
#
_entry.id   AF-A0A4C1T630-F1
#
_cell.length_a   1.000
_cell.length_b   1.000
_cell.length_c   1.000
_cell.angle_alpha   90.00
_cell.angle_beta   90.00
_cell.angle_gamma   90.00
#
_symmetry.space_group_name_H-M   'P 1'
#
loop_
_entity.id
_entity.type
_entity.pdbx_description
1 polymer ?
#
loop_
_entity_poly.entity_id
_entity_poly.type
_entity_poly.pdbx_seq_one_letter_code
_entity_poly.pdbx_strand_id
1 'polypeptide(L)'
;MLSKDIEDNKAIGKFGSEIILTNLEGDGNVRILTHCNTGSLATAGYGTALGVIRSLHTAKKLEHVYCTETRPYNQGARLTAYELVHEKIPSTLIVDSMVAALMRSRKINAVVVGADRVAANGDTANKIGTYQMAIVSKFHNVPFYVAAPFSSIDMSLLSGDRIKIEERPDRELTHIGDYRIAAPADTACANDSQGRVEGSVA
;
A
#
# COMPACT_ATOMS: atom_id res chain seq x y z
N MET A 1 6.31 19.31 15.53
CA MET A 1 5.28 18.67 14.67
C MET A 1 5.94 17.92 13.52
N LEU A 2 6.73 18.59 12.66
CA LEU A 2 7.48 17.95 11.57
C LEU A 2 8.49 16.87 12.02
N SER A 3 9.40 17.19 12.95
CA SER A 3 10.45 16.25 13.37
C SER A 3 9.88 14.97 13.99
N LYS A 4 8.78 15.11 14.75
CA LYS A 4 8.08 13.98 15.37
C LYS A 4 7.50 13.03 14.31
N ASP A 5 6.86 13.56 13.26
CA ASP A 5 6.32 12.72 12.18
C ASP A 5 7.43 11.93 11.46
N ILE A 6 8.60 12.55 11.25
CA ILE A 6 9.76 11.88 10.66
C ILE A 6 10.30 10.76 11.59
N GLU A 7 10.36 11.01 12.90
CA GLU A 7 10.77 10.02 13.90
C GLU A 7 9.79 8.84 13.95
N ASP A 8 8.49 9.12 13.98
CA ASP A 8 7.43 8.11 13.97
C ASP A 8 7.47 7.27 12.68
N ASN A 9 7.65 7.90 11.51
CA ASN A 9 7.81 7.21 10.22
C ASN A 9 9.04 6.28 10.19
N LYS A 10 10.18 6.73 10.74
CA LYS A 10 11.38 5.89 10.88
C LYS A 10 11.15 4.72 11.83
N ALA A 11 10.44 4.94 12.94
CA ALA A 11 10.09 3.90 13.89
C ALA A 11 9.17 2.84 13.26
N ILE A 12 8.13 3.26 12.53
CA ILE A 12 7.26 2.37 11.75
C ILE A 12 8.10 1.53 10.79
N GLY A 13 8.99 2.16 10.03
CA GLY A 13 9.86 1.45 9.10
C GLY A 13 10.73 0.41 9.79
N LYS A 14 11.36 0.77 10.91
CA LYS A 14 12.20 -0.13 11.71
C LYS A 14 11.40 -1.32 12.23
N PHE A 15 10.35 -1.08 13.02
CA PHE A 15 9.57 -2.15 13.64
C PHE A 15 8.86 -3.04 12.60
N GLY A 16 8.36 -2.45 11.52
CA GLY A 16 7.77 -3.19 10.40
C GLY A 16 8.79 -4.10 9.71
N SER A 17 10.04 -3.64 9.53
CA SER A 17 11.08 -4.50 8.95
C SER A 17 11.48 -5.65 9.88
N GLU A 18 11.57 -5.39 11.19
CA GLU A 18 11.93 -6.38 12.19
C GLU A 18 10.89 -7.50 12.29
N ILE A 19 9.59 -7.16 12.30
CA ILE A 19 8.52 -8.18 12.37
C ILE A 19 8.44 -9.02 11.10
N ILE A 20 8.62 -8.43 9.92
CA ILE A 20 8.66 -9.17 8.64
C ILE A 20 9.80 -10.18 8.64
N LEU A 21 10.99 -9.77 9.09
CA LEU A 21 12.15 -10.66 9.14
C LEU A 21 12.03 -11.74 10.22
N THR A 22 11.41 -11.42 11.36
CA THR A 22 11.16 -12.38 12.44
C THR A 22 10.21 -13.50 12.00
N ASN A 23 9.19 -13.16 11.19
CA ASN A 23 8.23 -14.12 10.66
C ASN A 23 8.71 -14.83 9.39
N LEU A 24 9.90 -14.50 8.90
CA LEU A 24 10.47 -15.14 7.73
C LEU A 24 11.06 -16.50 8.10
N GLU A 25 10.66 -17.54 7.37
CA GLU A 25 11.34 -18.83 7.48
C GLU A 25 12.71 -18.77 6.79
N GLY A 26 13.78 -18.82 7.60
CA GLY A 26 15.18 -18.88 7.17
C GLY A 26 15.84 -17.51 6.94
N ASP A 27 17.13 -17.52 6.59
CA ASP A 27 17.98 -16.32 6.51
C ASP A 27 17.91 -15.54 5.19
N GLY A 28 16.86 -15.76 4.39
CA GLY A 28 16.73 -15.22 3.04
C GLY A 28 16.45 -13.71 2.97
N ASN A 29 16.70 -13.13 1.81
CA ASN A 29 16.19 -11.80 1.49
C ASN A 29 14.69 -11.86 1.14
N VAL A 30 13.98 -10.75 1.31
CA VAL A 30 12.54 -10.67 1.12
C VAL A 30 12.17 -9.93 -0.16
N ARG A 31 11.12 -10.42 -0.83
CA ARG A 31 10.41 -9.69 -1.88
C ARG A 31 9.12 -9.13 -1.31
N ILE A 32 8.94 -7.82 -1.43
CA ILE A 32 7.80 -7.09 -0.86
C ILE A 32 6.88 -6.60 -1.98
N LEU A 33 5.57 -6.66 -1.78
CA LEU A 33 4.59 -5.99 -2.62
C LEU A 33 3.94 -4.83 -1.86
N THR A 34 3.73 -3.69 -2.54
CA THR A 34 3.09 -2.51 -1.96
C THR A 34 2.08 -1.88 -2.92
N HIS A 35 1.30 -0.93 -2.38
CA HIS A 35 0.17 -0.29 -3.05
C HIS A 35 0.05 1.20 -2.70
N CYS A 36 -0.47 1.98 -3.66
CA CYS A 36 -0.52 3.44 -3.59
C CYS A 36 0.87 4.05 -3.40
N ASN A 37 0.95 5.27 -2.86
CA ASN A 37 2.18 5.87 -2.39
C ASN A 37 2.11 6.16 -0.90
N THR A 38 3.11 5.67 -0.18
CA THR A 38 3.24 5.76 1.30
C THR A 38 4.64 6.21 1.69
N GLY A 39 5.34 6.85 0.76
CA GLY A 39 6.70 7.33 0.90
C GLY A 39 6.81 8.73 1.47
N SER A 40 7.96 9.34 1.23
CA SER A 40 8.26 10.71 1.60
C SER A 40 7.36 11.71 0.87
N LEU A 41 6.80 11.33 -0.28
CA LEU A 41 5.81 12.15 -1.00
C LEU A 41 4.40 12.07 -0.40
N ALA A 42 4.17 11.25 0.62
CA ALA A 42 2.89 11.13 1.33
C ALA A 42 2.97 11.49 2.82
N THR A 43 4.17 11.77 3.35
CA THR A 43 4.39 12.11 4.77
C THR A 43 5.39 13.26 4.91
N ALA A 44 5.77 13.65 6.13
CA ALA A 44 6.87 14.60 6.35
C ALA A 44 8.22 14.14 5.80
N GLY A 45 8.36 12.84 5.51
CA GLY A 45 9.59 12.21 5.06
C GLY A 45 9.67 10.76 5.56
N TYR A 46 10.49 9.96 4.89
CA TYR A 46 10.73 8.53 5.13
C TYR A 46 9.53 7.60 4.87
N GLY A 47 8.29 8.04 5.08
CA GLY A 47 7.09 7.27 4.78
C GLY A 47 6.78 6.14 5.77
N THR A 48 5.66 5.46 5.55
CA THR A 48 5.17 4.36 6.39
C THR A 48 5.52 3.00 5.77
N ALA A 49 4.71 2.45 4.87
CA ALA A 49 4.99 1.18 4.21
C ALA A 49 6.25 1.25 3.33
N LEU A 50 6.45 2.36 2.60
CA LEU A 50 7.72 2.58 1.91
C LEU A 50 8.89 2.81 2.89
N GLY A 51 8.62 3.31 4.10
CA GLY A 51 9.59 3.36 5.20
C GLY A 51 10.04 1.98 5.67
N VAL A 52 9.13 0.99 5.71
CA VAL A 52 9.46 -0.42 5.98
C VAL A 52 10.36 -0.98 4.88
N ILE A 53 10.05 -0.72 3.62
CA ILE A 53 10.86 -1.13 2.46
C ILE A 53 12.26 -0.49 2.53
N ARG A 54 12.35 0.81 2.86
CA ARG A 54 13.63 1.52 3.08
C ARG A 54 14.46 0.91 4.20
N SER A 55 13.84 0.52 5.30
CA SER A 55 14.52 -0.16 6.41
C SER A 55 15.06 -1.53 5.98
N LEU A 56 14.27 -2.33 5.27
CA LEU A 56 14.71 -3.62 4.72
C LEU A 56 15.88 -3.47 3.72
N HIS A 57 15.81 -2.44 2.86
CA HIS A 57 16.87 -2.13 1.91
C HIS A 57 18.17 -1.70 2.61
N THR A 58 18.07 -0.81 3.60
CA THR A 58 19.21 -0.35 4.41
C THR A 58 19.87 -1.51 5.16
N ALA A 59 19.07 -2.46 5.66
CA ALA A 59 19.53 -3.68 6.30
C ALA A 59 20.10 -4.72 5.31
N LYS A 60 20.09 -4.45 3.99
CA LYS A 60 20.49 -5.38 2.92
C LYS A 60 19.72 -6.70 2.94
N LYS A 61 18.46 -6.66 3.40
CA LYS A 61 17.55 -7.80 3.48
C LYS A 61 16.43 -7.73 2.44
N LEU A 62 16.26 -6.61 1.74
CA LEU A 62 15.35 -6.50 0.61
C LEU A 62 16.00 -7.08 -0.65
N GLU A 63 15.36 -8.08 -1.25
CA GLU A 63 15.74 -8.58 -2.57
C GLU A 63 15.13 -7.72 -3.67
N HIS A 64 13.82 -7.48 -3.59
CA HIS A 64 13.07 -6.77 -4.62
C HIS A 64 11.77 -6.19 -4.05
N VAL A 65 11.30 -5.09 -4.61
CA VAL A 65 9.95 -4.58 -4.34
C VAL A 65 9.11 -4.54 -5.61
N TYR A 66 7.85 -4.93 -5.48
CA TYR A 66 6.85 -4.75 -6.51
C TYR A 66 5.90 -3.64 -6.05
N CYS A 67 5.67 -2.63 -6.90
CA CYS A 67 4.68 -1.60 -6.65
C CYS A 67 3.60 -1.67 -7.74
N THR A 68 2.35 -1.55 -7.32
CA THR A 68 1.19 -1.52 -8.23
C THR A 68 0.98 -0.12 -8.78
N GLU A 69 0.43 0.01 -9.98
CA GLU A 69 0.17 1.33 -10.59
C GLU A 69 -0.79 2.19 -9.76
N THR A 70 -1.80 1.56 -9.13
CA THR A 70 -2.81 2.17 -8.28
C THR A 70 -3.76 3.10 -9.04
N ARG A 71 -4.56 2.53 -9.93
CA ARG A 71 -5.64 3.25 -10.60
C ARG A 71 -6.72 3.71 -9.60
N PRO A 72 -7.46 4.80 -9.91
CA PRO A 72 -7.34 5.60 -11.13
C PRO A 72 -6.21 6.66 -11.11
N TYR A 73 -5.69 7.01 -9.94
CA TYR A 73 -4.78 8.15 -9.76
C TYR A 73 -3.32 7.87 -10.10
N ASN A 74 -2.97 6.61 -10.28
CA ASN A 74 -1.65 6.14 -10.65
C ASN A 74 -0.56 6.55 -9.64
N GLN A 75 -0.87 6.61 -8.33
CA GLN A 75 0.11 7.04 -7.33
C GLN A 75 1.32 6.11 -7.26
N GLY A 76 1.11 4.79 -7.35
CA GLY A 76 2.21 3.84 -7.29
C GLY A 76 3.10 3.94 -8.54
N ALA A 77 2.50 4.12 -9.72
CA ALA A 77 3.25 4.35 -10.97
C ALA A 77 3.97 5.70 -10.99
N ARG A 78 3.33 6.78 -10.51
CA ARG A 78 3.87 8.15 -10.62
C ARG A 78 4.80 8.53 -9.49
N LEU A 79 4.53 8.07 -8.27
CA LEU A 79 5.18 8.54 -7.05
C LEU A 79 6.03 7.44 -6.42
N THR A 80 5.48 6.24 -6.19
CA THR A 80 6.26 5.17 -5.55
C THR A 80 7.37 4.68 -6.44
N ALA A 81 7.10 4.43 -7.73
CA ALA A 81 8.14 4.09 -8.68
C ALA A 81 9.21 5.19 -8.78
N TYR A 82 8.81 6.48 -8.71
CA TYR A 82 9.76 7.60 -8.68
C TYR A 82 10.66 7.54 -7.44
N GLU A 83 10.11 7.38 -6.23
CA GLU A 83 10.88 7.29 -4.99
C GLU A 83 11.83 6.08 -5.00
N LEU A 84 11.37 4.92 -5.48
CA LEU A 84 12.18 3.70 -5.57
C LEU A 84 13.35 3.83 -6.56
N VAL A 85 13.12 4.45 -7.72
CA VAL A 85 14.17 4.75 -8.70
C VAL A 85 15.17 5.75 -8.13
N HIS A 86 14.69 6.82 -7.49
CA HIS A 86 15.54 7.84 -6.89
C HIS A 86 16.49 7.25 -5.83
N GLU A 87 15.99 6.32 -5.02
CA GLU A 87 16.75 5.66 -3.95
C GLU A 87 17.52 4.42 -4.41
N LYS A 88 17.46 4.09 -5.71
CA LYS A 88 18.10 2.92 -6.32
C LYS A 88 17.70 1.60 -5.65
N ILE A 89 16.44 1.50 -5.21
CA ILE A 89 15.88 0.28 -4.64
C ILE A 89 15.46 -0.65 -5.79
N PRO A 90 15.92 -1.92 -5.82
CA PRO A 90 15.51 -2.89 -6.83
C PRO A 90 13.98 -3.04 -6.85
N SER A 91 13.37 -2.64 -7.97
CA SER A 91 11.91 -2.48 -8.05
C SER A 91 11.33 -2.84 -9.41
N THR A 92 10.06 -3.25 -9.41
CA THR A 92 9.24 -3.46 -10.61
C THR A 92 7.86 -2.85 -10.42
N LEU A 93 7.45 -2.00 -11.37
CA LEU A 93 6.08 -1.52 -11.49
C LEU A 93 5.21 -2.60 -12.15
N ILE A 94 4.04 -2.86 -11.59
CA ILE A 94 3.04 -3.79 -12.15
C ILE A 94 1.67 -3.10 -12.24
N VAL A 95 0.80 -3.60 -13.12
CA VAL A 95 -0.62 -3.20 -13.14
C VAL A 95 -1.36 -3.82 -11.94
N ASP A 96 -2.45 -3.19 -11.50
CA ASP A 96 -3.20 -3.63 -10.31
C ASP A 96 -3.74 -5.07 -10.47
N SER A 97 -4.11 -5.45 -11.70
CA SER A 97 -4.63 -6.79 -12.04
C SER A 97 -3.56 -7.90 -12.05
N MET A 98 -2.27 -7.55 -11.99
CA MET A 98 -1.17 -8.53 -12.00
C MET A 98 -0.91 -9.14 -10.62
N VAL A 99 -1.45 -8.57 -9.54
CA VAL A 99 -1.15 -8.96 -8.14
C VAL A 99 -1.27 -10.48 -7.90
N ALA A 100 -2.37 -11.10 -8.33
CA ALA A 100 -2.58 -12.53 -8.14
C ALA A 100 -1.63 -13.38 -9.01
N ALA A 101 -1.42 -13.00 -10.26
CA ALA A 101 -0.47 -13.67 -11.15
C ALA A 101 0.97 -13.56 -10.64
N LEU A 102 1.33 -12.42 -10.05
CA LEU A 102 2.62 -12.19 -9.42
C LEU A 102 2.82 -13.14 -8.23
N MET A 103 1.87 -13.19 -7.29
CA MET A 103 1.98 -14.07 -6.11
C MET A 103 2.01 -15.55 -6.48
N ARG A 104 1.35 -15.95 -7.57
CA ARG A 104 1.43 -17.32 -8.10
C ARG A 104 2.79 -17.65 -8.72
N SER A 105 3.41 -16.69 -9.41
CA SER A 105 4.61 -16.95 -10.23
C SER A 105 5.92 -16.55 -9.56
N ARG A 106 5.87 -15.72 -8.52
CA ARG A 106 7.03 -15.22 -7.77
C ARG A 106 6.80 -15.43 -6.28
N LYS A 107 7.86 -15.78 -5.55
CA LYS A 107 7.83 -15.83 -4.09
C LYS A 107 7.79 -14.40 -3.54
N ILE A 108 6.59 -13.94 -3.19
CA ILE A 108 6.35 -12.71 -2.42
C ILE A 108 6.35 -13.11 -0.93
N ASN A 109 7.17 -12.44 -0.13
CA ASN A 109 7.34 -12.77 1.27
C ASN A 109 6.36 -12.01 2.18
N ALA A 110 5.98 -10.79 1.80
CA ALA A 110 4.99 -10.01 2.52
C ALA A 110 4.39 -8.93 1.61
N VAL A 111 3.17 -8.52 1.94
CA VAL A 111 2.56 -7.28 1.45
C VAL A 111 2.62 -6.25 2.56
N VAL A 112 3.00 -5.00 2.22
CA VAL A 112 2.97 -3.88 3.17
C VAL A 112 2.29 -2.69 2.51
N VAL A 113 1.23 -2.19 3.13
CA VAL A 113 0.44 -1.04 2.66
C VAL A 113 0.33 0.04 3.74
N GLY A 114 -0.08 1.24 3.34
CA GLY A 114 -0.42 2.32 4.27
C GLY A 114 -1.86 2.20 4.78
N ALA A 115 -2.32 3.24 5.46
CA ALA A 115 -3.72 3.42 5.83
C ALA A 115 -4.12 4.90 5.77
N ASP A 116 -5.31 5.16 5.25
CA ASP A 116 -5.98 6.46 5.40
C ASP A 116 -6.61 6.55 6.81
N ARG A 117 -7.23 5.45 7.27
CA ARG A 117 -7.85 5.36 8.60
C ARG A 117 -7.92 3.93 9.09
N VAL A 118 -7.69 3.73 10.38
CA VAL A 118 -7.84 2.44 11.07
C VAL A 118 -8.88 2.60 12.19
N ALA A 119 -9.91 1.76 12.21
CA ALA A 119 -10.92 1.72 13.27
C ALA A 119 -10.40 0.97 14.50
N ALA A 120 -11.11 1.08 15.63
CA ALA A 120 -10.70 0.49 16.91
C ALA A 120 -10.55 -1.05 16.88
N ASN A 121 -11.25 -1.74 15.98
CA ASN A 121 -11.14 -3.19 15.78
C ASN A 121 -10.04 -3.60 14.79
N GLY A 122 -9.28 -2.64 14.24
CA GLY A 122 -8.23 -2.88 13.25
C GLY A 122 -8.68 -2.81 11.79
N ASP A 123 -9.98 -2.70 11.52
CA ASP A 123 -10.46 -2.52 10.14
C ASP A 123 -9.85 -1.26 9.54
N THR A 124 -9.32 -1.39 8.34
CA THR A 124 -8.49 -0.37 7.73
C THR A 124 -9.10 0.10 6.43
N ALA A 125 -9.41 1.40 6.34
CA ALA A 125 -9.63 2.05 5.07
C ALA A 125 -8.29 2.53 4.51
N ASN A 126 -8.00 2.12 3.29
CA ASN A 126 -6.85 2.56 2.50
C ASN A 126 -7.26 2.69 1.04
N LYS A 127 -6.37 3.19 0.17
CA LYS A 127 -6.59 3.29 -1.29
C LYS A 127 -7.29 2.06 -1.89
N ILE A 128 -8.28 2.31 -2.76
CA ILE A 128 -9.03 1.26 -3.49
C ILE A 128 -8.07 0.28 -4.16
N GLY A 129 -8.35 -1.02 -4.03
CA GLY A 129 -7.43 -2.10 -4.40
C GLY A 129 -6.73 -2.76 -3.21
N THR A 130 -6.62 -2.07 -2.07
CA THR A 130 -6.01 -2.64 -0.85
C THR A 130 -6.76 -3.88 -0.35
N TYR A 131 -8.09 -3.84 -0.29
CA TYR A 131 -8.91 -4.99 0.12
C TYR A 131 -8.73 -6.20 -0.81
N GLN A 132 -8.76 -5.96 -2.12
CA GLN A 132 -8.48 -7.00 -3.11
C GLN A 132 -7.10 -7.64 -2.87
N MET A 133 -6.09 -6.82 -2.58
CA MET A 133 -4.75 -7.30 -2.28
C MET A 133 -4.69 -8.14 -1.01
N ALA A 134 -5.42 -7.78 0.05
CA ALA A 134 -5.51 -8.57 1.28
C ALA A 134 -6.14 -9.95 1.02
N ILE A 135 -7.25 -10.02 0.27
CA ILE A 135 -7.90 -11.29 -0.11
C ILE A 135 -6.91 -12.19 -0.88
N VAL A 136 -6.23 -11.63 -1.88
CA VAL A 136 -5.28 -12.38 -2.72
C VAL A 136 -4.07 -12.84 -1.90
N SER A 137 -3.61 -12.02 -0.96
CA SER A 137 -2.51 -12.37 -0.04
C SER A 137 -2.91 -13.58 0.83
N LYS A 138 -4.11 -13.55 1.43
CA LYS A 138 -4.66 -14.66 2.20
C LYS A 138 -4.78 -15.93 1.38
N PHE A 139 -5.27 -15.85 0.15
CA PHE A 139 -5.36 -17.01 -0.76
C PHE A 139 -4.00 -17.65 -1.04
N HIS A 140 -2.93 -16.86 -1.15
CA HIS A 140 -1.58 -17.32 -1.40
C HIS A 140 -0.74 -17.56 -0.13
N ASN A 141 -1.33 -17.43 1.07
CA ASN A 141 -0.63 -17.49 2.36
C ASN A 141 0.56 -16.51 2.45
N VAL A 142 0.39 -15.31 1.91
CA VAL A 142 1.35 -14.20 2.01
C VAL A 142 0.90 -13.29 3.15
N PRO A 143 1.74 -13.04 4.19
CA PRO A 143 1.42 -12.11 5.26
C PRO A 143 1.10 -10.70 4.75
N PHE A 144 0.05 -10.08 5.30
CA PHE A 144 -0.42 -8.75 4.92
C PHE A 144 -0.26 -7.77 6.09
N TYR A 145 0.51 -6.70 5.89
CA TYR A 145 0.81 -5.71 6.91
C TYR A 145 0.26 -4.34 6.55
N VAL A 146 -0.35 -3.69 7.54
CA VAL A 146 -0.73 -2.27 7.50
C VAL A 146 0.27 -1.46 8.31
N ALA A 147 0.95 -0.51 7.68
CA ALA A 147 1.90 0.40 8.30
C ALA A 147 1.27 1.80 8.41
N ALA A 148 0.89 2.19 9.63
CA ALA A 148 0.20 3.45 9.90
C ALA A 148 0.69 4.10 11.20
N PRO A 149 0.77 5.44 11.28
CA PRO A 149 1.03 6.13 12.52
C PRO A 149 -0.21 6.07 13.43
N PHE A 150 0.01 6.31 14.73
CA PHE A 150 -1.08 6.33 15.71
C PHE A 150 -2.14 7.40 15.38
N SER A 151 -1.76 8.49 14.72
CA SER A 151 -2.67 9.54 14.24
C SER A 151 -3.66 9.07 13.17
N SER A 152 -3.40 7.95 12.48
CA SER A 152 -4.34 7.33 11.54
C SER A 152 -5.35 6.41 12.22
N ILE A 153 -5.21 6.14 13.53
CA ILE A 153 -6.11 5.29 14.30
C ILE A 153 -7.23 6.15 14.90
N ASP A 154 -8.47 5.88 14.49
CA ASP A 154 -9.67 6.55 14.97
C ASP A 154 -10.43 5.65 15.95
N MET A 155 -10.06 5.75 17.23
CA MET A 155 -10.67 4.94 18.31
C MET A 155 -12.16 5.25 18.54
N SER A 156 -12.70 6.32 17.94
CA SER A 156 -14.14 6.62 18.00
C SER A 156 -14.98 5.74 17.06
N LEU A 157 -14.35 5.16 16.05
CA LEU A 157 -14.98 4.23 15.11
C LEU A 157 -14.79 2.80 15.60
N LEU A 158 -15.88 2.13 15.96
CA LEU A 158 -15.83 0.75 16.47
C LEU A 158 -15.52 -0.30 15.39
N SER A 159 -15.83 0.01 14.13
CA SER A 159 -15.58 -0.88 12.98
C SER A 159 -15.39 -0.10 11.68
N GLY A 160 -14.85 -0.78 10.66
CA GLY A 160 -14.64 -0.24 9.33
C GLY A 160 -15.94 0.19 8.64
N ASP A 161 -17.08 -0.42 9.00
CA ASP A 161 -18.40 -0.06 8.45
C ASP A 161 -18.78 1.40 8.67
N ARG A 162 -18.23 2.00 9.74
CA ARG A 162 -18.47 3.41 10.09
C ARG A 162 -17.56 4.39 9.36
N ILE A 163 -16.55 3.91 8.65
CA ILE A 163 -15.67 4.75 7.84
C ILE A 163 -16.41 5.13 6.56
N LYS A 164 -16.76 6.41 6.38
CA LYS A 164 -17.35 6.89 5.12
C LYS A 164 -16.33 6.76 3.98
N ILE A 165 -16.72 6.07 2.93
CA ILE A 165 -15.90 5.95 1.71
C ILE A 165 -16.18 7.15 0.82
N GLU A 166 -15.12 7.80 0.37
CA GLU A 166 -15.20 8.91 -0.56
C GLU A 166 -15.43 8.37 -1.97
N GLU A 167 -16.59 8.68 -2.55
CA GLU A 167 -16.85 8.53 -3.98
C GLU A 167 -16.32 9.77 -4.72
N ARG A 168 -15.63 9.54 -5.83
CA ARG A 168 -14.97 10.61 -6.60
C ARG A 168 -15.50 10.73 -8.02
N PRO A 169 -15.37 11.89 -8.67
CA PRO A 169 -15.96 12.12 -9.99
C PRO A 169 -15.50 11.10 -11.05
N ASP A 170 -16.44 10.63 -11.87
CA ASP A 170 -16.21 9.69 -12.98
C ASP A 170 -15.08 10.10 -13.92
N ARG A 171 -14.82 11.41 -14.05
CA ARG A 171 -13.73 11.93 -14.88
C ARG A 171 -12.38 11.33 -14.48
N GLU A 172 -12.13 11.15 -13.19
CA GLU A 172 -10.86 10.62 -12.68
C GLU A 172 -10.64 9.16 -13.09
N LEU A 173 -11.72 8.38 -13.19
CA LEU A 173 -11.67 7.02 -13.73
C LEU A 173 -11.64 7.01 -15.26
N THR A 174 -12.47 7.82 -15.91
CA THR A 174 -12.65 7.77 -17.37
C THR A 174 -11.50 8.43 -18.15
N HIS A 175 -10.68 9.28 -17.53
CA HIS A 175 -9.62 10.03 -18.18
C HIS A 175 -8.24 9.80 -17.54
N ILE A 176 -7.19 10.09 -18.32
CA ILE A 176 -5.83 10.32 -17.82
C ILE A 176 -5.39 11.69 -18.36
N GLY A 177 -5.26 12.66 -17.45
CA GLY A 177 -5.12 14.07 -17.84
C GLY A 177 -6.36 14.51 -18.63
N ASP A 178 -6.14 15.05 -19.83
CA ASP A 178 -7.21 15.52 -20.71
C ASP A 178 -7.77 14.44 -21.65
N TYR A 179 -7.19 13.25 -21.66
CA TYR A 179 -7.55 12.18 -22.60
C TYR A 179 -8.54 11.20 -21.97
N ARG A 180 -9.71 11.02 -22.61
CA ARG A 180 -10.67 9.97 -22.22
C ARG A 180 -10.16 8.61 -22.71
N ILE A 181 -10.09 7.65 -21.79
CA ILE A 181 -9.71 6.26 -22.06
C ILE A 181 -10.91 5.32 -22.02
N ALA A 182 -11.90 5.62 -21.16
CA ALA A 182 -13.13 4.84 -21.09
C ALA A 182 -13.96 4.98 -22.38
N ALA A 183 -14.86 4.02 -22.58
CA ALA A 183 -15.87 4.06 -23.64
C ALA A 183 -16.68 5.38 -23.63
N PRO A 184 -17.41 5.71 -24.71
CA PRO A 184 -18.13 6.98 -24.86
C PRO A 184 -19.08 7.36 -23.71
N ALA A 185 -19.60 8.59 -23.79
CA ALA A 185 -20.04 9.43 -22.67
C ALA A 185 -21.18 8.89 -21.79
N ASP A 186 -21.82 7.78 -22.15
CA ASP A 186 -22.89 7.10 -21.43
C ASP A 186 -22.41 5.99 -20.47
N THR A 187 -21.10 5.75 -20.38
CA THR A 187 -20.57 4.74 -19.46
C THR A 187 -20.70 5.19 -18.00
N ALA A 188 -21.61 4.56 -17.25
CA ALA A 188 -21.72 4.73 -15.81
C ALA A 188 -20.44 4.23 -15.09
N CYS A 189 -20.02 4.94 -14.05
CA CYS A 189 -18.82 4.60 -13.28
C CYS A 189 -19.15 4.44 -11.80
N ALA A 190 -18.38 3.58 -11.13
CA ALA A 190 -18.27 3.52 -9.68
C ALA A 190 -16.79 3.79 -9.35
N ASN A 191 -16.53 4.81 -8.52
CA ASN A 191 -15.17 5.34 -8.33
C ASN A 191 -14.91 5.68 -6.86
N ASP A 192 -14.88 4.64 -6.04
CA ASP A 192 -14.50 4.73 -4.64
C ASP A 192 -13.01 5.02 -4.51
N SER A 193 -12.65 5.98 -3.66
CA SER A 193 -11.25 6.33 -3.43
C SER A 193 -10.53 5.33 -2.52
N GLN A 194 -11.27 4.55 -1.74
CA GLN A 194 -10.76 3.63 -0.72
C GLN A 194 -11.48 2.27 -0.77
N GLY A 195 -10.79 1.22 -0.34
CA GLY A 195 -11.38 -0.08 0.01
C GLY A 195 -11.18 -0.36 1.50
N ARG A 196 -12.14 -1.07 2.12
CA ARG A 196 -12.06 -1.47 3.53
C ARG A 196 -11.45 -2.85 3.66
N VAL A 197 -10.33 -2.96 4.36
CA VAL A 197 -9.76 -4.24 4.79
C VAL A 197 -10.36 -4.59 6.14
N GLU A 198 -11.06 -5.71 6.20
CA GLU A 198 -11.55 -6.27 7.46
C GLU A 198 -10.40 -6.99 8.19
N GLY A 199 -10.36 -6.87 9.52
CA GLY A 199 -9.37 -7.58 10.35
C GLY A 199 -9.38 -9.10 10.19
N SER A 200 -10.43 -9.69 9.62
CA SER A 200 -10.53 -11.13 9.31
C SER A 200 -9.73 -11.54 8.06
N VAL A 201 -9.32 -10.57 7.24
CA VAL A 201 -8.66 -10.77 5.94
C VAL A 201 -7.18 -10.35 5.98
N ALA A 202 -6.79 -9.49 6.93
CA ALA A 202 -5.41 -9.10 7.20
C ALA A 202 -4.65 -10.17 8.01
#